data_AF-V4U6P4-F1
#
_entry.id   AF-V4U6P4-F1
#
_cell.length_a   1.000
_cell.length_b   1.000
_cell.length_c   1.000
_cell.angle_alpha   90.00
_cell.angle_beta   90.00
_cell.angle_gamma   90.00
#
_symmetry.space_group_name_H-M   'P 1'
#
loop_
_entity.id
_entity.type
_entity.pdbx_description
1 polymer ?
#
loop_
_entity_poly.entity_id
_entity_poly.type
_entity_poly.pdbx_seq_one_letter_code
_entity_poly.pdbx_strand_id
1 'polypeptide(L)' 'MQGDEARVLLGFPPNSRPNASQVKAAYKRKVWECHPDLFPVGRKTDAESKFKLEKLVESI' A
#
# COMPACT_ATOMS: atom_id res chain seq x y z
N MET A 1 -0.03 -18.47 6.04
CA MET A 1 -0.74 -18.85 4.80
C MET A 1 -0.88 -17.58 3.98
N GLN A 2 -0.20 -17.47 2.83
CA GLN A 2 -0.14 -16.21 2.06
C GLN A 2 -1.53 -15.66 1.65
N GLY A 3 -2.52 -16.54 1.45
CA GLY A 3 -3.89 -16.14 1.11
C GLY A 3 -4.61 -15.37 2.22
N ASP A 4 -4.35 -15.68 3.49
CA ASP A 4 -5.00 -15.00 4.61
C ASP A 4 -4.36 -13.64 4.86
N GLU A 5 -3.04 -13.54 4.68
CA GLU A 5 -2.31 -12.27 4.69
C GLU A 5 -2.82 -11.32 3.59
N ALA A 6 -2.99 -11.83 2.35
CA ALA A 6 -3.52 -11.04 1.25
C ALA A 6 -4.96 -10.56 1.51
N ARG A 7 -5.80 -11.37 2.16
CA ARG A 7 -7.15 -10.96 2.58
C ARG A 7 -7.10 -9.83 3.58
N VAL A 8 -6.30 -9.97 4.63
CA VAL A 8 -6.15 -8.93 5.67
C VAL A 8 -5.64 -7.62 5.07
N LEU A 9 -4.64 -7.68 4.17
CA LEU A 9 -4.10 -6.49 3.49
C LEU A 9 -5.13 -5.75 2.62
N LEU A 10 -6.05 -6.49 1.99
CA LEU A 10 -7.15 -5.92 1.21
C LEU A 10 -8.36 -5.51 2.08
N GLY A 11 -8.33 -5.76 3.39
CA GLY A 11 -9.39 -5.45 4.33
C GLY A 11 -10.49 -6.52 4.43
N PHE A 12 -10.21 -7.73 3.96
CA PHE A 12 -11.10 -8.88 4.09
C PHE A 12 -10.81 -9.69 5.36
N PRO A 13 -11.84 -10.29 6.00
CA PRO A 13 -11.62 -11.23 7.09
C PRO A 13 -10.78 -12.44 6.62
N PRO A 14 -9.91 -12.99 7.49
CA PRO A 14 -9.02 -14.10 7.12
C PRO A 14 -9.80 -15.33 6.63
N ASN A 15 -11.01 -15.57 7.16
CA ASN A 15 -11.85 -16.71 6.77
C ASN A 15 -12.82 -16.42 5.63
N SER A 16 -12.79 -15.20 5.07
CA SER A 16 -13.70 -14.84 3.97
C SER A 16 -13.21 -15.39 2.64
N ARG A 17 -14.15 -15.64 1.71
CA ARG A 17 -13.86 -16.07 0.34
C ARG A 17 -14.39 -15.03 -0.65
N PRO A 18 -13.74 -13.86 -0.76
CA PRO A 18 -14.16 -12.83 -1.69
C PRO A 18 -14.01 -13.33 -3.13
N ASN A 19 -14.95 -12.95 -3.99
CA ASN A 19 -14.85 -13.22 -5.42
C ASN A 19 -13.83 -12.29 -6.10
N ALA A 20 -13.41 -12.62 -7.33
CA ALA A 20 -12.40 -11.85 -8.05
C ALA A 20 -12.76 -10.36 -8.22
N SER A 21 -14.04 -10.04 -8.39
CA SER A 21 -14.52 -8.65 -8.50
C SER A 21 -14.36 -7.87 -7.21
N GLN A 22 -14.65 -8.49 -6.06
CA GLN A 22 -14.44 -7.90 -4.73
C GLN A 22 -12.96 -7.66 -4.46
N VAL A 23 -12.10 -8.64 -4.77
CA VAL A 23 -10.64 -8.51 -4.64
C VAL A 23 -10.13 -7.33 -5.48
N LYS A 24 -10.58 -7.23 -6.74
CA LYS A 24 -10.19 -6.15 -7.64
C LYS A 24 -10.65 -4.77 -7.14
N ALA A 25 -11.85 -4.68 -6.58
CA ALA A 25 -12.35 -3.43 -6.01
C ALA A 25 -11.56 -2.99 -4.76
N ALA A 26 -11.28 -3.93 -3.85
CA ALA A 26 -10.48 -3.68 -2.65
C ALA A 26 -9.05 -3.27 -3.00
N TYR A 27 -8.44 -3.93 -3.98
CA TYR A 27 -7.12 -3.59 -4.48
C TYR A 27 -7.08 -2.17 -5.05
N LYS A 28 -8.05 -1.82 -5.90
CA LYS A 28 -8.16 -0.46 -6.45
C LYS A 28 -8.26 0.59 -5.34
N ARG A 29 -9.12 0.37 -4.34
CA ARG A 29 -9.25 1.30 -3.19
C ARG A 29 -7.91 1.48 -2.47
N LYS A 30 -7.18 0.38 -2.21
CA LYS A 30 -5.88 0.44 -1.54
C LYS A 30 -4.81 1.18 -2.36
N VAL A 31 -4.81 0.96 -3.68
CA VAL A 31 -3.94 1.70 -4.61
C VAL A 31 -4.26 3.19 -4.61
N TRP A 32 -5.55 3.56 -4.61
CA TRP A 32 -5.96 4.96 -4.50
C TRP A 32 -5.56 5.56 -3.15
N GLU A 33 -5.76 4.87 -2.03
CA GLU A 33 -5.32 5.33 -0.69
C GLU A 33 -3.82 5.63 -0.63
N CYS A 34 -3.01 4.86 -1.35
CA CYS A 34 -1.56 5.02 -1.41
C CYS A 34 -1.09 5.77 -2.66
N HIS A 35 -1.99 6.39 -3.42
CA HIS A 35 -1.62 6.93 -4.73
C HIS A 35 -0.73 8.16 -4.56
N PRO A 36 0.46 8.20 -5.18
CA PRO A 36 1.38 9.32 -5.07
C PRO A 36 0.77 10.64 -5.60
N ASP A 37 -0.23 10.58 -6.49
CA ASP A 37 -0.92 11.78 -6.99
C ASP A 37 -1.98 12.35 -6.03
N LEU A 38 -2.33 11.64 -4.94
CA LEU A 38 -3.12 12.21 -3.84
C LEU A 38 -2.24 13.00 -2.86
N PHE A 39 -0.91 12.96 -3.02
CA PHE A 39 -0.02 13.86 -2.33
C PHE A 39 0.14 15.13 -3.17
N PRO A 40 -0.25 16.32 -2.66
CA PRO A 40 -0.11 17.55 -3.42
C PRO A 40 1.36 17.75 -3.81
N VAL A 41 1.55 18.13 -5.08
CA VAL A 41 2.84 18.31 -5.79
C VAL A 41 3.81 19.30 -5.09
N GLY A 42 3.43 19.90 -3.97
CA GLY A 42 4.24 20.81 -3.16
C GLY A 42 5.08 20.19 -2.03
N ARG A 43 5.06 18.85 -1.81
CA ARG A 43 5.96 18.17 -0.84
C ARG A 43 6.91 17.15 -1.46
N LYS A 44 7.16 17.25 -2.76
CA LYS A 44 8.05 16.29 -3.47
C LYS A 44 9.49 16.31 -2.94
N THR A 45 9.97 17.42 -2.40
CA THR A 45 11.32 17.55 -1.82
C THR A 45 11.49 16.86 -0.46
N ASP A 46 10.43 16.81 0.37
CA ASP A 46 10.49 16.15 1.68
C ASP A 46 10.34 14.63 1.58
N ALA A 47 9.53 14.15 0.63
CA ALA A 47 9.35 12.71 0.38
C ALA A 47 10.63 12.06 -0.20
N GLU A 48 11.33 12.78 -1.09
CA GLU A 48 12.59 12.29 -1.65
C GLU A 48 13.70 12.24 -0.59
N SER A 49 13.75 13.22 0.33
CA SER A 49 14.71 13.21 1.45
C SER A 49 14.46 12.05 2.43
N LYS A 50 13.20 11.72 2.76
CA LYS A 50 12.90 10.56 3.62
C LYS A 50 13.19 9.22 2.95
N PHE A 51 12.87 9.07 1.67
CA PHE A 51 13.17 7.84 0.92
C PHE A 51 14.69 7.59 0.80
N LYS A 52 15.49 8.66 0.72
CA LYS A 52 16.96 8.55 0.67
C LYS A 52 17.59 8.34 2.05
N LEU A 53 16.97 8.84 3.13
CA LEU A 53 17.47 8.64 4.49
C LEU A 53 17.29 7.19 4.97
N GLU A 54 16.16 6.54 4.66
CA GLU A 54 15.93 5.14 5.04
C GLU A 54 16.89 4.17 4.32
N LYS A 55 17.30 4.49 3.09
CA LYS A 55 18.31 3.72 2.33
C LYS A 55 19.72 3.78 2.92
N LEU A 56 20.05 4.78 3.75
CA LEU A 56 21.39 4.94 4.33
C LEU A 56 21.54 4.25 5.70
N VAL A 57 20.43 4.04 6.43
CA VAL A 57 20.47 3.42 7.77
C VAL A 57 20.56 1.89 7.70
N GLU A 58 20.17 1.26 6.59
CA GLU A 58 20.41 -0.19 6.35
C GLU A 58 21.87 -0.52 5.97
N SER A 59 22.80 0.44 6.05
CA SER A 59 24.23 0.24 5.76
C SER A 59 25.17 0.66 6.90
N ILE A 60 24.71 0.59 8.15
CA ILE A 60 25.57 0.59 9.35
C ILE A 60 25.30 -0.67 10.17
#